data_AF-A0A4D7C047-F1
#
_entry.id   AF-A0A4D7C047-F1
#
_cell.length_a   1.000
_cell.length_b   1.000
_cell.length_c   1.000
_cell.angle_alpha   90.00
_cell.angle_beta   90.00
_cell.angle_gamma   90.00
#
_symmetry.space_group_name_H-M   'P 1'
#
loop_
_entity.id
_entity.type
_entity.pdbx_description
1 polymer ?
#
loop_
_entity_poly.entity_id
_entity_poly.type
_entity_poly.pdbx_seq_one_letter_code
_entity_poly.pdbx_strand_id
1 'polypeptide(L)'
;MPLLFDHDLRTLSAAPAGLTFARESSATRIGPTGLIETVPAGTPRLQYDPATGAPLGWLIEDAAANLLANPEDFASGWTIVSATVQANAASAPDGTSSADRMLETAATDQHAISQTLSKAAASLAYTGSIFVKASGRSEVQLSLRAGSVGTRFNFDLANPGVILAQAYGSGWTAISASIRAFQATGTDCRRRC
;
A
#
# COMPACT_ATOMS: atom_id res chain seq x y z
N MET A 1 24.48 13.51 -39.15
CA MET A 1 24.46 13.67 -37.68
C MET A 1 23.29 12.86 -37.15
N PRO A 2 23.50 11.79 -36.36
CA PRO A 2 22.40 11.17 -35.67
C PRO A 2 21.92 12.12 -34.58
N LEU A 3 20.66 12.56 -34.68
CA LEU A 3 19.98 13.26 -33.59
C LEU A 3 19.66 12.22 -32.52
N LEU A 4 20.27 12.35 -31.35
CA LEU A 4 19.87 11.58 -30.18
C LEU A 4 18.54 12.19 -29.69
N PHE A 5 17.45 11.43 -29.82
CA PHE A 5 16.18 11.78 -29.18
C PHE A 5 16.29 11.36 -27.71
N ASP A 6 16.55 12.33 -26.83
CA ASP A 6 16.43 12.12 -25.39
C ASP A 6 14.97 12.42 -24.98
N HIS A 7 14.30 11.41 -24.43
CA HIS A 7 12.92 11.52 -23.97
C HIS A 7 12.90 11.59 -22.45
N ASP A 8 12.49 12.74 -21.89
CA ASP A 8 12.33 12.86 -20.46
C ASP A 8 11.04 12.17 -19.98
N LEU A 9 11.20 10.95 -19.47
CA LEU A 9 10.09 10.14 -18.94
C LEU A 9 9.44 10.74 -17.68
N ARG A 10 9.96 11.85 -17.13
CA ARG A 10 9.33 12.57 -16.01
C ARG A 10 8.19 13.49 -16.44
N THR A 11 8.11 13.82 -17.73
CA THR A 11 7.12 14.77 -18.25
C THR A 11 6.15 14.13 -19.25
N LEU A 12 6.48 12.94 -19.76
CA LEU A 12 5.68 12.23 -20.75
C LEU A 12 4.52 11.47 -20.10
N SER A 13 3.29 11.89 -20.39
CA SER A 13 2.06 11.20 -19.99
C SER A 13 1.60 10.13 -20.99
N ALA A 14 2.29 10.02 -22.13
CA ALA A 14 2.05 9.04 -23.19
C ALA A 14 3.38 8.58 -23.80
N ALA A 15 3.37 7.44 -24.48
CA ALA A 15 4.56 6.93 -25.14
C ALA A 15 4.98 7.83 -26.32
N PRO A 16 6.25 8.26 -26.37
CA PRO A 16 6.74 9.06 -27.49
C PRO A 16 6.87 8.21 -28.75
N ALA A 17 6.99 8.87 -29.91
CA ALA A 17 7.25 8.20 -31.18
C ALA A 17 8.52 7.33 -31.08
N GLY A 18 8.43 6.07 -31.50
CA GLY A 18 9.54 5.10 -31.42
C GLY A 18 9.54 4.24 -30.15
N LEU A 19 8.62 4.49 -29.21
CA LEU A 19 8.40 3.64 -28.03
C LEU A 19 6.96 3.12 -28.01
N THR A 20 6.81 1.82 -27.89
CA THR A 20 5.50 1.19 -27.70
C THR A 20 5.31 0.87 -26.22
N PHE A 21 4.21 1.34 -25.65
CA PHE A 21 3.78 0.97 -24.31
C PHE A 21 2.51 0.12 -24.40
N ALA A 22 2.48 -1.02 -23.70
CA ALA A 22 1.31 -1.89 -23.62
C ALA A 22 1.08 -2.32 -22.17
N ARG A 23 -0.17 -2.20 -21.72
CA ARG A 23 -0.68 -2.76 -20.46
C ARG A 23 -2.16 -3.05 -20.63
N GLU A 24 -2.56 -4.30 -20.43
CA GLU A 24 -3.93 -4.76 -20.73
C GLU A 24 -4.99 -4.28 -19.73
N SER A 25 -4.59 -4.01 -18.48
CA SER A 25 -5.51 -3.62 -17.41
C SER A 25 -5.31 -2.18 -16.93
N SER A 26 -6.34 -1.62 -16.29
CA SER A 26 -6.15 -0.43 -15.45
C SER A 26 -5.27 -0.75 -14.25
N ALA A 27 -4.55 0.25 -13.75
CA ALA A 27 -3.66 0.11 -12.60
C ALA A 27 -3.56 1.45 -11.85
N THR A 28 -3.14 1.43 -10.60
CA THR A 28 -3.05 2.64 -9.77
C THR A 28 -1.67 3.28 -9.81
N ARG A 29 -1.62 4.59 -9.55
CA ARG A 29 -0.39 5.37 -9.31
C ARG A 29 -0.63 6.41 -8.22
N ILE A 30 0.45 7.01 -7.71
CA ILE A 30 0.34 8.29 -7.00
C ILE A 30 0.33 9.39 -8.05
N GLY A 31 -0.76 10.14 -8.11
CA GLY A 31 -0.95 11.27 -9.02
C GLY A 31 -0.27 12.56 -8.55
N PRO A 32 -0.34 13.63 -9.35
CA PRO A 32 0.28 14.92 -9.03
C PRO A 32 -0.30 15.58 -7.76
N THR A 33 -1.49 15.18 -7.33
CA THR A 33 -2.14 15.61 -6.07
C THR A 33 -1.66 14.83 -4.84
N GLY A 34 -0.70 13.91 -5.01
CA GLY A 34 -0.23 13.00 -3.97
C GLY A 34 -1.24 11.94 -3.55
N LEU A 35 -2.39 11.86 -4.22
CA LEU A 35 -3.42 10.83 -3.98
C LEU A 35 -3.22 9.62 -4.90
N ILE A 36 -3.77 8.48 -4.48
CA ILE A 36 -3.86 7.31 -5.35
C ILE A 36 -4.95 7.53 -6.39
N GLU A 37 -4.63 7.27 -7.66
CA GLU A 37 -5.58 7.37 -8.76
C GLU A 37 -5.46 6.18 -9.73
N THR A 38 -6.57 5.82 -10.37
CA THR A 38 -6.62 4.77 -11.38
C THR A 38 -6.24 5.31 -12.75
N VAL A 39 -5.33 4.61 -13.41
CA VAL A 39 -4.86 4.90 -14.78
C VAL A 39 -5.41 3.84 -15.73
N PRO A 40 -6.08 4.23 -16.83
CA PRO A 40 -6.59 3.29 -17.84
C PRO A 40 -5.49 2.43 -18.46
N ALA A 41 -5.88 1.27 -18.96
CA ALA A 41 -5.05 0.38 -19.78
C ALA A 41 -4.37 1.15 -20.94
N GLY A 42 -3.20 0.68 -21.37
CA GLY A 42 -2.45 1.28 -22.48
C GLY A 42 -1.85 2.66 -22.22
N THR A 43 -2.03 3.25 -21.03
CA THR A 43 -1.44 4.55 -20.66
C THR A 43 -0.31 4.36 -19.65
N PRO A 44 0.90 4.91 -19.87
CA PRO A 44 1.99 4.82 -18.91
C PRO A 44 1.61 5.51 -17.58
N ARG A 45 2.09 4.95 -16.47
CA ARG A 45 1.85 5.50 -15.13
C ARG A 45 3.02 6.41 -14.73
N LEU A 46 2.90 7.71 -14.96
CA LEU A 46 3.85 8.70 -14.44
C LEU A 46 3.66 8.86 -12.93
N GLN A 47 4.58 8.31 -12.14
CA GLN A 47 4.52 8.32 -10.67
C GLN A 47 4.98 9.67 -10.12
N TYR A 48 4.33 10.12 -9.05
CA TYR A 48 4.72 11.31 -8.31
C TYR A 48 5.12 10.95 -6.88
N ASP A 49 6.05 11.72 -6.32
CA ASP A 49 6.34 11.69 -4.89
C ASP A 49 5.14 12.28 -4.13
N PRO A 50 4.53 11.54 -3.20
CA PRO A 50 3.30 12.00 -2.54
C PRO A 50 3.53 13.28 -1.72
N ALA A 51 4.68 13.39 -1.05
CA ALA A 51 4.96 14.50 -0.14
C ALA A 51 5.33 15.80 -0.85
N THR A 52 6.02 15.71 -1.99
CA THR A 52 6.55 16.87 -2.73
C THR A 52 5.79 17.17 -4.01
N GLY A 53 5.00 16.22 -4.52
CA GLY A 53 4.36 16.32 -5.84
C GLY A 53 5.34 16.29 -7.01
N ALA A 54 6.61 15.94 -6.78
CA ALA A 54 7.62 15.89 -7.84
C ALA A 54 7.43 14.64 -8.71
N PRO A 55 7.52 14.74 -10.05
CA PRO A 55 7.45 13.57 -10.92
C PRO A 55 8.70 12.69 -10.75
N LEU A 56 8.49 11.41 -10.49
CA LEU A 56 9.53 10.40 -10.33
C LEU A 56 9.84 9.64 -11.63
N GLY A 57 8.97 9.75 -12.63
CA GLY A 57 9.07 9.05 -13.91
C GLY A 57 8.05 7.91 -14.04
N TRP A 58 8.17 7.12 -15.09
CA TRP A 58 7.25 6.01 -15.33
C TRP A 58 7.44 4.90 -14.31
N LEU A 59 6.32 4.42 -13.76
CA LEU A 59 6.27 3.24 -12.91
C LEU A 59 6.38 1.99 -13.79
N ILE A 60 7.54 1.33 -13.69
CA ILE A 60 7.84 0.06 -14.34
C ILE A 60 7.94 -1.01 -13.25
N GLU A 61 7.02 -1.97 -13.28
CA GLU A 61 6.95 -3.07 -12.32
C GLU A 61 6.41 -4.33 -13.02
N ASP A 62 6.70 -5.48 -12.45
CA ASP A 62 6.14 -6.75 -12.91
C ASP A 62 4.62 -6.79 -12.66
N ALA A 63 3.92 -7.63 -13.42
CA ALA A 63 2.52 -7.88 -13.17
C ALA A 63 2.33 -8.55 -11.80
N ALA A 64 1.55 -7.91 -10.93
CA ALA A 64 1.18 -8.43 -9.62
C ALA A 64 -0.36 -8.49 -9.49
N ALA A 65 -0.85 -9.48 -8.76
CA ALA A 65 -2.26 -9.61 -8.41
C ALA A 65 -2.41 -9.52 -6.89
N ASN A 66 -3.44 -8.79 -6.44
CA ASN A 66 -3.81 -8.82 -5.04
C ASN A 66 -4.46 -10.16 -4.72
N LEU A 67 -4.00 -10.81 -3.65
CA LEU A 67 -4.51 -12.10 -3.21
C LEU A 67 -5.69 -11.95 -2.23
N LEU A 68 -5.88 -10.76 -1.68
CA LEU A 68 -6.98 -10.45 -0.77
C LEU A 68 -8.21 -10.02 -1.57
N ALA A 69 -9.38 -10.50 -1.15
CA ALA A 69 -10.66 -10.05 -1.66
C ALA A 69 -11.12 -8.81 -0.88
N ASN A 70 -11.57 -7.77 -1.61
CA ASN A 70 -12.01 -6.48 -1.06
C ASN A 70 -11.04 -5.94 0.01
N PRO A 71 -9.77 -5.69 -0.36
CA PRO A 71 -8.70 -5.33 0.57
C PRO A 71 -8.94 -4.01 1.32
N GLU A 72 -9.87 -3.19 0.87
CA GLU A 72 -10.23 -1.88 1.41
C GLU A 72 -11.43 -1.89 2.37
N ASP A 73 -12.33 -2.86 2.25
CA ASP A 73 -13.55 -2.98 3.08
C ASP A 73 -13.32 -4.01 4.19
N PHE A 74 -12.88 -3.53 5.34
CA PHE A 74 -12.63 -4.33 6.53
C PHE A 74 -13.92 -4.70 7.29
N ALA A 75 -15.05 -4.10 6.94
CA ALA A 75 -16.34 -4.41 7.55
C ALA A 75 -17.01 -5.65 6.91
N SER A 76 -16.54 -6.11 5.76
CA SER A 76 -17.13 -7.24 5.01
C SER A 76 -16.07 -8.24 4.51
N GLY A 77 -16.29 -9.53 4.75
CA GLY A 77 -15.40 -10.59 4.24
C GLY A 77 -14.07 -10.76 5.02
N TRP A 78 -13.92 -10.06 6.14
CA TRP A 78 -12.80 -10.20 7.07
C TRP A 78 -13.25 -10.87 8.37
N THR A 79 -12.37 -11.68 8.96
CA THR A 79 -12.58 -12.23 10.31
C THR A 79 -12.08 -11.22 11.33
N ILE A 80 -12.97 -10.79 12.22
CA ILE A 80 -12.70 -9.83 13.27
C ILE A 80 -12.65 -10.57 14.61
N VAL A 81 -11.56 -10.39 15.37
CA VAL A 81 -11.35 -10.99 16.69
C VAL A 81 -11.15 -9.88 17.71
N SER A 82 -11.99 -9.87 18.74
CA SER A 82 -11.98 -8.92 19.85
C SER A 82 -11.88 -7.45 19.42
N ALA A 83 -12.45 -7.10 18.27
CA ALA A 83 -12.45 -5.73 17.77
C ALA A 83 -13.79 -5.38 17.13
N THR A 84 -13.99 -4.10 16.89
CA THR A 84 -15.10 -3.55 16.11
C THR A 84 -14.54 -2.78 14.93
N VAL A 85 -15.25 -2.82 13.80
CA VAL A 85 -14.92 -2.05 12.61
C VAL A 85 -16.05 -1.07 12.32
N GLN A 86 -15.70 0.20 12.19
CA GLN A 86 -16.57 1.25 11.67
C GLN A 86 -16.15 1.55 10.24
N ALA A 87 -17.03 1.23 9.29
CA ALA A 87 -16.77 1.47 7.88
C ALA A 87 -16.72 2.97 7.56
N ASN A 88 -15.94 3.36 6.54
CA ASN A 88 -15.94 4.71 5.95
C ASN A 88 -15.75 5.85 6.99
N ALA A 89 -14.90 5.63 7.98
CA ALA A 89 -14.73 6.51 9.13
C ALA A 89 -13.76 7.68 8.89
N ALA A 90 -12.93 7.64 7.85
CA ALA A 90 -11.96 8.68 7.53
C ALA A 90 -11.65 8.74 6.02
N SER A 91 -10.86 9.75 5.64
CA SER A 91 -10.32 9.84 4.28
C SER A 91 -9.24 8.79 4.02
N ALA A 92 -9.38 8.07 2.92
CA ALA A 92 -8.43 7.09 2.40
C ALA A 92 -7.34 7.76 1.54
N PRO A 93 -6.26 7.04 1.20
CA PRO A 93 -5.15 7.53 0.37
C PRO A 93 -5.53 7.96 -1.06
N ASP A 94 -6.69 7.55 -1.55
CA ASP A 94 -7.28 7.98 -2.82
C ASP A 94 -8.12 9.27 -2.69
N GLY A 95 -8.26 9.80 -1.48
CA GLY A 95 -9.02 11.01 -1.17
C GLY A 95 -10.52 10.77 -0.93
N THR A 96 -11.01 9.55 -1.08
CA THR A 96 -12.39 9.18 -0.77
C THR A 96 -12.59 9.01 0.74
N SER A 97 -13.83 9.04 1.22
CA SER A 97 -14.13 8.77 2.64
C SER A 97 -14.37 7.28 2.89
N SER A 98 -13.42 6.43 2.47
CA SER A 98 -13.53 4.97 2.52
C SER A 98 -12.62 4.29 3.55
N ALA A 99 -11.83 5.05 4.32
CA ALA A 99 -10.94 4.44 5.30
C ALA A 99 -11.74 3.93 6.50
N ASP A 100 -11.62 2.64 6.79
CA ASP A 100 -12.26 2.02 7.94
C ASP A 100 -11.48 2.24 9.23
N ARG A 101 -12.21 2.25 10.36
CA ARG A 101 -11.63 2.37 11.70
C ARG A 101 -11.82 1.07 12.47
N MET A 102 -10.72 0.50 12.95
CA MET A 102 -10.72 -0.61 13.91
C MET A 102 -10.58 -0.08 15.35
N LEU A 103 -11.31 -0.67 16.29
CA LEU A 103 -11.18 -0.42 17.72
C LEU A 103 -11.24 -1.73 18.50
N GLU A 104 -10.30 -1.94 19.43
CA GLU A 104 -10.30 -3.11 20.32
C GLU A 104 -11.48 -3.08 21.29
N THR A 105 -12.01 -4.25 21.63
CA THR A 105 -12.95 -4.42 22.75
C THR A 105 -12.19 -4.45 24.09
N ALA A 106 -12.92 -4.64 25.19
CA ALA A 106 -12.33 -4.80 26.53
C ALA A 106 -11.76 -6.21 26.81
N ALA A 107 -11.73 -7.10 25.81
CA ALA A 107 -11.13 -8.42 25.98
C ALA A 107 -9.62 -8.31 26.23
N THR A 108 -9.03 -9.35 26.83
CA THR A 108 -7.59 -9.41 27.15
C THR A 108 -6.84 -10.44 26.30
N ASP A 109 -7.49 -10.93 25.24
CA ASP A 109 -6.93 -11.87 24.28
C ASP A 109 -6.40 -11.14 23.05
N GLN A 110 -6.19 -11.86 21.94
CA GLN A 110 -5.68 -11.25 20.72
C GLN A 110 -6.76 -10.37 20.06
N HIS A 111 -6.40 -9.15 19.70
CA HIS A 111 -7.20 -8.26 18.87
C HIS A 111 -6.66 -8.29 17.43
N ALA A 112 -7.48 -8.66 16.46
CA ALA A 112 -7.04 -8.78 15.09
C ALA A 112 -8.17 -8.63 14.08
N ILE A 113 -7.79 -8.20 12.88
CA ILE A 113 -8.57 -8.38 11.67
C ILE A 113 -7.73 -9.19 10.68
N SER A 114 -8.34 -10.19 10.04
CA SER A 114 -7.60 -11.07 9.14
C SER A 114 -8.48 -11.67 8.06
N GLN A 115 -7.87 -11.99 6.92
CA GLN A 115 -8.47 -12.78 5.86
C GLN A 115 -7.58 -14.00 5.61
N THR A 116 -8.21 -15.15 5.40
CA THR A 116 -7.49 -16.40 5.10
C THR A 116 -7.49 -16.63 3.60
N LEU A 117 -6.34 -17.01 3.05
CA LEU A 117 -6.17 -17.34 1.65
C LEU A 117 -5.39 -18.64 1.46
N SER A 118 -5.54 -19.26 0.30
CA SER A 118 -4.74 -20.42 -0.12
C SER A 118 -3.42 -19.94 -0.72
N LYS A 119 -2.30 -20.26 -0.06
CA LYS A 119 -0.97 -19.97 -0.60
C LYS A 119 -0.55 -21.02 -1.64
N ALA A 120 0.45 -20.68 -2.45
CA ALA A 120 1.03 -21.62 -3.40
C ALA A 120 1.76 -22.78 -2.68
N ALA A 121 1.81 -23.94 -3.34
CA ALA A 121 2.58 -25.08 -2.87
C ALA A 121 4.09 -24.81 -2.94
N ALA A 122 4.54 -24.10 -3.98
CA ALA A 122 5.92 -23.65 -4.12
C ALA A 122 6.28 -22.58 -3.08
N SER A 123 7.57 -22.47 -2.75
CA SER A 123 8.08 -21.37 -1.94
C SER A 123 8.10 -20.10 -2.79
N LEU A 124 7.28 -19.12 -2.41
CA LEU A 124 7.18 -17.82 -3.05
C LEU A 124 7.38 -16.71 -2.01
N ALA A 125 7.90 -15.56 -2.47
CA ALA A 125 7.89 -14.35 -1.67
C ALA A 125 6.48 -13.72 -1.71
N TYR A 126 5.96 -13.37 -0.53
CA TYR A 126 4.69 -12.66 -0.37
C TYR A 126 4.94 -11.27 0.20
N THR A 127 4.24 -10.29 -0.37
CA THR A 127 4.30 -8.90 0.10
C THR A 127 2.93 -8.51 0.65
N GLY A 128 2.89 -8.08 1.91
CA GLY A 128 1.74 -7.43 2.52
C GLY A 128 2.01 -5.95 2.69
N SER A 129 1.04 -5.11 2.34
CA SER A 129 1.11 -3.66 2.55
C SER A 129 -0.27 -3.12 2.91
N ILE A 130 -0.29 -2.04 3.69
CA ILE A 130 -1.52 -1.37 4.13
C ILE A 130 -1.22 0.10 4.40
N PHE A 131 -2.18 0.97 4.11
CA PHE A 131 -2.16 2.34 4.58
C PHE A 131 -2.88 2.41 5.93
N VAL A 132 -2.20 2.96 6.93
CA VAL A 132 -2.70 3.04 8.31
C VAL A 132 -2.51 4.44 8.86
N LYS A 133 -3.45 4.85 9.71
CA LYS A 133 -3.38 6.11 10.45
C LYS A 133 -3.73 5.85 11.91
N ALA A 134 -2.90 6.37 12.81
CA ALA A 134 -3.13 6.26 14.24
C ALA A 134 -4.48 6.88 14.63
N SER A 135 -5.26 6.14 15.43
CA SER A 135 -6.53 6.60 15.99
C SER A 135 -6.60 6.26 17.49
N GLY A 136 -5.57 6.68 18.24
CA GLY A 136 -5.41 6.41 19.66
C GLY A 136 -4.48 5.24 20.00
N ARG A 137 -3.80 4.66 18.99
CA ARG A 137 -2.72 3.68 19.14
C ARG A 137 -1.56 4.09 18.23
N SER A 138 -0.35 3.82 18.68
CA SER A 138 0.89 4.21 18.01
C SER A 138 1.61 3.02 17.38
N GLU A 139 1.07 1.82 17.44
CA GLU A 139 1.71 0.63 16.87
C GLU A 139 0.72 -0.18 16.03
N VAL A 140 1.24 -0.83 15.00
CA VAL A 140 0.49 -1.80 14.20
C VAL A 140 1.37 -3.03 13.93
N GLN A 141 0.75 -4.21 13.90
CA GLN A 141 1.40 -5.44 13.46
C GLN A 141 0.77 -5.92 12.15
N LEU A 142 1.61 -6.21 11.16
CA LEU A 142 1.24 -7.01 9.99
C LEU A 142 1.80 -8.42 10.18
N SER A 143 0.99 -9.44 9.89
CA SER A 143 1.41 -10.83 9.98
C SER A 143 0.93 -11.62 8.78
N LEU A 144 1.85 -12.39 8.20
CA LEU A 144 1.54 -13.44 7.23
C LEU A 144 1.85 -14.77 7.90
N ARG A 145 0.83 -15.61 8.10
CA ARG A 145 0.98 -16.84 8.89
C ARG A 145 0.13 -17.98 8.37
N ALA A 146 0.53 -19.19 8.72
CA ALA A 146 -0.23 -20.41 8.56
C ALA A 146 -0.27 -21.14 9.91
N GLY A 147 -1.40 -21.07 10.62
CA GLY A 147 -1.50 -21.61 11.97
C GLY A 147 -0.51 -20.97 12.93
N SER A 148 0.36 -21.78 13.53
CA SER A 148 1.36 -21.37 14.53
C SER A 148 2.74 -21.00 13.96
N VAL A 149 2.87 -20.90 12.62
CA VAL A 149 4.12 -20.48 11.96
C VAL A 149 3.86 -19.28 11.04
N GLY A 150 4.85 -18.40 10.88
CA GLY A 150 4.68 -17.23 10.03
C GLY A 150 5.73 -16.16 10.22
N THR A 151 5.40 -14.95 9.78
CA THR A 151 6.14 -13.73 10.01
C THR A 151 5.27 -12.69 10.71
N ARG A 152 5.92 -11.82 11.48
CA ARG A 152 5.30 -10.63 12.07
C ARG A 152 6.21 -9.43 11.90
N PHE A 153 5.58 -8.31 11.59
CA PHE A 153 6.22 -7.03 11.38
C PHE A 153 5.50 -6.00 12.22
N ASN A 154 6.18 -5.42 13.21
CA ASN A 154 5.63 -4.37 14.06
C ASN A 154 6.20 -3.03 13.62
N PHE A 155 5.33 -2.03 13.54
CA PHE A 155 5.69 -0.68 13.12
C PHE A 155 5.22 0.34 14.14
N ASP A 156 6.06 1.32 14.42
CA ASP A 156 5.68 2.54 15.16
C ASP A 156 5.04 3.52 14.17
N LEU A 157 3.86 4.04 14.52
CA LEU A 157 3.09 5.02 13.77
C LEU A 157 3.32 6.45 14.27
N ALA A 158 3.74 6.63 15.53
CA ALA A 158 4.06 7.92 16.12
C ALA A 158 5.44 8.41 15.66
N ASN A 159 6.42 7.51 15.62
CA ASN A 159 7.74 7.74 15.04
C ASN A 159 7.99 6.69 13.94
N PRO A 160 7.54 6.91 12.69
CA PRO A 160 7.54 5.92 11.62
C PRO A 160 8.83 5.09 11.54
N GLY A 161 8.76 3.85 12.02
CA GLY A 161 9.90 2.95 12.11
C GLY A 161 9.51 1.49 12.24
N VAL A 162 10.43 0.58 11.89
CA VAL A 162 10.26 -0.86 12.08
C VAL A 162 10.72 -1.21 13.49
N ILE A 163 9.80 -1.71 14.32
CA ILE A 163 10.08 -2.18 15.67
C ILE A 163 10.56 -3.64 15.62
N LEU A 164 9.90 -4.45 14.80
CA LEU A 164 10.18 -5.89 14.69
C LEU A 164 9.99 -6.35 13.24
N ALA A 165 10.88 -7.23 12.78
CA ALA A 165 10.72 -8.01 11.56
C ALA A 165 11.24 -9.42 11.83
N GLN A 166 10.35 -10.37 12.08
CA GLN A 166 10.73 -11.68 12.59
C GLN A 166 9.87 -12.81 12.02
N ALA A 167 10.52 -13.91 11.64
CA ALA A 167 9.87 -15.20 11.42
C ALA A 167 9.77 -16.01 12.72
N TYR A 168 8.71 -16.78 12.87
CA TYR A 168 8.50 -17.69 13.99
C TYR A 168 8.01 -19.05 13.49
N GLY A 169 8.44 -20.11 14.18
CA GLY A 169 8.30 -21.48 13.66
C GLY A 169 9.24 -21.74 12.48
N SER A 170 8.94 -22.78 11.70
CA SER A 170 9.73 -23.18 10.52
C SER A 170 8.97 -22.94 9.21
N GLY A 171 9.71 -22.77 8.11
CA GLY A 171 9.15 -22.65 6.76
C GLY A 171 8.81 -21.23 6.29
N TRP A 172 9.09 -20.20 7.11
CA TRP A 172 8.91 -18.80 6.77
C TRP A 172 10.19 -18.00 7.00
N THR A 173 10.42 -17.00 6.16
CA THR A 173 11.55 -16.07 6.27
C THR A 173 11.02 -14.64 6.22
N ALA A 174 11.39 -13.81 7.19
CA ALA A 174 11.14 -12.37 7.12
C ALA A 174 12.18 -11.73 6.21
N ILE A 175 11.76 -11.26 5.03
CA ILE A 175 12.67 -10.73 3.99
C ILE A 175 13.01 -9.26 4.28
N SER A 176 12.00 -8.40 4.38
CA SER A 176 12.17 -6.98 4.64
C SER A 176 10.88 -6.37 5.20
N ALA A 177 11.01 -5.20 5.82
CA ALA A 177 9.90 -4.39 6.29
C ALA A 177 10.28 -2.92 6.18
N SER A 178 9.29 -2.08 5.88
CA SER A 178 9.46 -0.63 5.92
C SER A 178 8.13 0.04 6.19
N ILE A 179 8.18 1.22 6.79
CA ILE A 179 7.06 2.15 6.91
C ILE A 179 7.54 3.50 6.42
N ARG A 180 6.69 4.18 5.65
CA ARG A 180 6.93 5.54 5.18
C ARG A 180 5.66 6.36 5.35
N ALA A 181 5.81 7.64 5.61
CA ALA A 181 4.68 8.54 5.67
C ALA A 181 4.04 8.66 4.27
N PHE A 182 2.72 8.56 4.23
CA PHE A 182 1.94 8.93 3.05
C PHE A 182 1.29 10.29 3.34
N GLN A 183 1.73 11.32 2.65
CA GLN A 183 1.16 12.67 2.76
C GLN A 183 0.66 13.04 1.38
N ALA A 184 -0.65 13.12 1.18
CA ALA A 184 -1.19 13.70 -0.03
C ALA A 184 -1.06 15.23 0.06
N THR A 185 -0.63 15.89 -1.02
CA THR A 185 -0.44 17.35 -1.08
C THR A 185 -1.74 18.17 -0.97
N GLY A 186 -2.88 17.52 -0.64
CA GLY A 186 -4.21 18.13 -0.65
C GLY A 186 -4.72 18.77 0.66
N THR A 187 -3.97 18.80 1.76
CA THR A 187 -4.48 19.43 3.02
C THR A 187 -3.55 20.40 3.74
N ASP A 188 -2.36 20.72 3.20
CA ASP A 188 -1.50 21.70 3.86
C ASP A 188 -0.78 22.66 2.90
N CYS A 189 -1.55 23.59 2.32
CA CYS A 189 -0.99 24.88 1.92
C CYS A 189 -0.78 25.75 3.17
N ARG A 190 0.09 25.32 4.10
CA ARG A 190 0.78 26.17 5.07
C ARG A 190 2.25 25.79 5.20
N ARG A 191 2.98 25.89 4.08
CA ARG A 191 4.34 26.44 4.14
C ARG A 191 4.44 27.64 3.20
N ARG A 192 4.26 28.78 3.85
CA ARG A 192 4.48 30.17 3.49
C ARG A 192 5.50 30.40 2.37
N CYS A 193 5.17 31.39 1.55
CA CYS A 193 6.00 32.48 1.01
C CYS A 193 7.49 32.20 0.78
#